data_AF-A0A442IAU4-F1
#
_entry.id   AF-A0A442IAU4-F1
#
_cell.length_a   1.000
_cell.length_b   1.000
_cell.length_c   1.000
_cell.angle_alpha   90.00
_cell.angle_beta   90.00
_cell.angle_gamma   90.00
#
_symmetry.space_group_name_H-M   'P 1'
#
loop_
_entity.id
_entity.type
_entity.pdbx_description
1 polymer ?
#
loop_
_entity_poly.entity_id
_entity_poly.type
_entity_poly.pdbx_seq_one_letter_code
_entity_poly.pdbx_strand_id
1 'polypeptide(L)'
;MINTRTLIGSALAAATSLAATAAYSGPAAKPSFAFEKCYGVVKAGQNDCQTATHSCAGTAIADNQPDSWLYVPAGSCAKIAGGSDKPKA
;
A
#
# COMPACT_ATOMS: atom_id res chain seq x y z
N MET A 1 3.79 37.71 29.75
CA MET A 1 3.37 37.97 28.37
C MET A 1 4.01 36.90 27.50
N ILE A 2 3.20 35.97 26.98
CA ILE A 2 3.71 34.88 26.14
C ILE A 2 4.17 35.50 24.81
N ASN A 3 5.46 35.40 24.52
CA ASN A 3 6.09 36.00 23.36
C ASN A 3 5.63 35.24 22.10
N THR A 4 4.86 35.91 21.24
CA THR A 4 4.26 35.33 20.03
C THR A 4 5.30 34.69 19.09
N ARG A 5 6.55 35.17 19.13
CA ARG A 5 7.68 34.58 18.40
C ARG A 5 8.04 33.17 18.87
N THR A 6 7.86 32.88 20.16
CA THR A 6 8.16 31.57 20.74
C THR A 6 7.09 30.54 20.36
N LEU A 7 5.83 30.95 20.16
CA LEU A 7 4.74 30.08 19.71
C LEU A 7 4.89 29.64 18.24
N ILE A 8 5.44 30.51 17.38
CA ILE A 8 5.65 30.20 15.95
C ILE A 8 6.81 29.20 15.77
N GLY A 9 7.84 29.27 16.62
CA GLY A 9 8.96 28.32 16.59
C GLY A 9 8.57 26.90 17.01
N SER A 10 7.62 26.75 17.93
CA SER A 10 7.17 25.43 18.43
C SER A 10 6.31 24.65 17.43
N ALA A 11 5.58 25.34 16.55
CA ALA A 11 4.69 24.70 15.58
C ALA A 11 5.45 24.00 14.44
N LEU A 12 6.62 24.51 14.06
CA LEU A 12 7.42 23.94 12.98
C LEU A 12 8.16 22.65 13.39
N ALA A 13 8.48 22.51 14.69
CA ALA A 13 9.14 21.32 15.23
C ALA A 13 8.16 20.17 15.51
N ALA A 14 6.87 20.46 15.74
CA ALA A 14 5.85 19.43 15.95
C ALA A 14 5.31 18.81 14.65
N ALA A 15 5.52 19.47 13.51
CA ALA A 15 5.05 18.99 12.21
C ALA A 15 5.94 17.89 11.58
N THR A 16 7.18 17.73 12.05
CA THR A 16 8.14 16.75 11.51
C THR A 16 8.07 15.39 12.20
N SER A 17 7.42 15.28 13.37
CA SER A 17 7.31 14.02 14.11
C SER A 17 6.22 13.08 13.56
N LEU A 18 5.30 13.58 12.73
CA LEU A 18 4.26 12.76 12.08
C LEU A 18 4.68 12.17 10.72
N ALA A 19 5.83 12.58 10.17
CA ALA A 19 6.33 12.08 8.89
C ALA A 19 7.12 10.77 9.02
N ALA A 20 7.50 10.36 10.23
CA ALA A 20 8.36 9.20 10.46
C ALA A 20 7.61 7.86 10.53
N THR A 21 6.28 7.84 10.55
CA THR A 21 5.49 6.60 10.62
C THR A 21 4.94 6.14 9.27
N ALA A 22 5.13 6.92 8.20
CA ALA A 22 4.66 6.58 6.87
C ALA A 22 5.83 6.28 5.93
N ALA A 23 5.68 5.20 5.15
CA ALA A 23 6.52 4.79 4.03
C ALA A 23 7.80 4.00 4.35
N TYR A 24 7.61 2.76 4.83
CA TYR A 24 8.45 1.67 4.32
C TYR A 24 8.09 1.49 2.82
N SER A 25 8.80 2.16 1.93
CA SER A 25 8.67 2.05 0.47
C SER A 25 9.37 0.80 -0.12
N GLY A 26 9.57 -0.22 0.72
CA GLY A 26 10.15 -1.49 0.31
C GLY A 26 9.16 -2.38 -0.45
N PRO A 27 9.64 -3.46 -1.09
CA PRO A 27 8.78 -4.52 -1.59
C PRO A 27 7.82 -4.99 -0.49
N ALA A 28 6.59 -5.36 -0.86
CA ALA A 28 5.68 -5.99 0.09
C ALA A 28 6.39 -7.17 0.75
N ALA A 29 6.31 -7.25 2.08
CA ALA A 29 6.95 -8.31 2.85
C ALA A 29 6.47 -9.65 2.31
N LYS A 30 7.40 -10.45 1.78
CA LYS A 30 7.06 -11.76 1.23
C LYS A 30 6.55 -12.65 2.36
N PRO A 31 5.38 -13.28 2.21
CA PRO A 31 4.92 -14.25 3.19
C PRO A 31 5.93 -15.40 3.38
N SER A 32 5.96 -15.97 4.58
CA SER A 32 6.81 -17.12 4.91
C SER A 32 6.31 -18.46 4.33
N PHE A 33 5.09 -18.47 3.78
CA PHE A 33 4.46 -19.61 3.13
C PHE A 33 4.58 -19.53 1.60
N ALA A 34 4.27 -20.60 0.87
CA ALA A 34 4.18 -20.55 -0.59
C ALA A 34 3.06 -19.59 -1.02
N PHE A 35 3.39 -18.52 -1.73
CA PHE A 35 2.47 -17.44 -2.08
C PHE A 35 2.45 -17.17 -3.59
N GLU A 36 1.42 -16.46 -4.04
CA GLU A 36 1.28 -15.95 -5.41
C GLU A 36 0.70 -14.53 -5.38
N LYS A 37 0.92 -13.77 -6.45
CA LYS A 37 0.25 -12.48 -6.65
C LYS A 37 -1.15 -12.75 -7.21
N CYS A 38 -2.16 -12.15 -6.60
CA CYS A 38 -3.53 -12.23 -7.09
C CYS A 38 -4.05 -10.87 -7.52
N TYR A 39 -4.32 -10.73 -8.81
CA TYR A 39 -4.78 -9.51 -9.46
C TYR A 39 -6.31 -9.49 -9.59
N GLY A 40 -6.87 -8.28 -9.69
CA GLY A 40 -8.31 -8.09 -9.94
C GLY A 40 -9.22 -8.41 -8.75
N VAL A 41 -8.66 -8.53 -7.55
CA VAL A 41 -9.38 -8.83 -6.28
C VAL A 41 -9.06 -7.81 -5.18
N VAL A 42 -8.24 -6.81 -5.48
CA VAL A 42 -7.82 -5.75 -4.56
C VAL A 42 -8.98 -4.79 -4.27
N LYS A 43 -9.11 -4.33 -3.03
CA LYS A 43 -9.94 -3.16 -2.71
C LYS A 43 -9.18 -1.85 -2.90
N ALA A 44 -9.90 -0.77 -3.18
CA ALA A 44 -9.33 0.57 -3.21
C ALA A 44 -8.51 0.83 -1.92
N GLY A 45 -7.28 1.33 -2.10
CA GLY A 45 -6.35 1.61 -1.02
C GLY A 45 -5.78 0.38 -0.31
N GLN A 46 -5.89 -0.83 -0.87
CA GLN A 46 -5.46 -2.07 -0.21
C GLN A 46 -4.63 -3.00 -1.10
N ASN A 47 -3.95 -2.48 -2.12
CA ASN A 47 -2.93 -3.25 -2.85
C ASN A 47 -1.63 -3.36 -2.05
N ASP A 48 -0.86 -4.40 -2.36
CA ASP A 48 0.53 -4.52 -1.94
C ASP A 48 1.48 -3.64 -2.79
N CYS A 49 2.68 -3.35 -2.27
CA CYS A 49 3.73 -2.59 -2.99
C CYS A 49 4.18 -3.31 -4.27
N GLN A 50 4.71 -2.56 -5.25
CA GLN A 50 5.20 -3.07 -6.56
C GLN A 50 4.10 -3.66 -7.46
N THR A 51 3.01 -2.90 -7.61
CA THR A 51 2.06 -3.08 -8.73
C THR A 51 2.67 -2.53 -10.02
N ALA A 52 2.00 -2.73 -11.17
CA ALA A 52 2.57 -2.25 -12.44
C ALA A 52 2.66 -0.72 -12.51
N THR A 53 1.69 -0.01 -11.93
CA THR A 53 1.63 1.46 -11.94
C THR A 53 2.00 2.12 -10.62
N HIS A 54 1.99 1.39 -9.49
CA HIS A 54 2.26 1.96 -8.18
C HIS A 54 3.34 1.19 -7.40
N SER A 55 4.34 1.93 -6.95
CA SER A 55 5.44 1.42 -6.13
C SER A 55 5.02 1.12 -4.69
N CYS A 56 4.08 1.90 -4.14
CA CYS A 56 3.68 1.86 -2.74
C CYS A 56 2.39 1.06 -2.52
N ALA A 57 2.28 0.38 -1.38
CA ALA A 57 1.05 -0.25 -0.92
C ALA A 57 -0.03 0.81 -0.65
N GLY A 58 -1.29 0.39 -0.76
CA GLY A 58 -2.45 1.21 -0.44
C GLY A 58 -2.72 2.37 -1.39
N THR A 59 -2.28 2.24 -2.65
CA THR A 59 -2.39 3.26 -3.70
C THR A 59 -3.43 2.94 -4.77
N ALA A 60 -4.02 1.75 -4.75
CA ALA A 60 -5.08 1.37 -5.67
C ALA A 60 -6.23 2.37 -5.59
N ILE A 61 -6.62 2.93 -6.73
CA ILE A 61 -7.63 4.00 -6.80
C ILE A 61 -9.06 3.47 -6.88
N ALA A 62 -9.24 2.18 -7.16
CA ALA A 62 -10.53 1.55 -7.31
C ALA A 62 -10.49 0.08 -6.87
N ASP A 63 -11.66 -0.46 -6.56
CA ASP A 63 -11.84 -1.89 -6.37
C ASP A 63 -11.54 -2.63 -7.69
N ASN A 64 -10.92 -3.80 -7.57
CA ASN A 64 -10.52 -4.69 -8.66
C ASN A 64 -9.61 -4.02 -9.70
N GLN A 65 -8.82 -3.01 -9.31
CA GLN A 65 -7.91 -2.33 -10.22
C GLN A 65 -7.02 -3.37 -10.96
N PRO A 66 -7.01 -3.39 -12.32
CA PRO A 66 -6.51 -4.54 -13.09
C PRO A 66 -5.04 -4.90 -12.87
N ASP A 67 -4.23 -3.89 -12.59
CA ASP A 67 -2.78 -4.01 -12.43
C ASP A 67 -2.34 -4.03 -10.95
N SER A 68 -3.30 -3.87 -10.03
CA SER A 68 -3.10 -4.01 -8.60
C SER A 68 -3.26 -5.45 -8.16
N TRP A 69 -2.45 -5.86 -7.19
CA TRP A 69 -2.45 -7.22 -6.65
C TRP A 69 -2.26 -7.22 -5.13
N LEU A 70 -2.54 -8.39 -4.55
CA LEU A 70 -2.19 -8.72 -3.18
C LEU A 70 -1.56 -10.12 -3.11
N TYR A 71 -0.71 -10.37 -2.12
CA TYR A 71 -0.16 -11.70 -1.86
C TYR A 71 -1.24 -12.60 -1.25
N VAL A 72 -1.43 -13.77 -1.85
CA VAL A 72 -2.28 -14.84 -1.30
C VAL A 72 -1.50 -16.15 -1.19
N PRO A 73 -1.93 -17.11 -0.37
CA PRO A 73 -1.36 -18.46 -0.40
C PRO A 73 -1.49 -19.07 -1.80
N ALA A 74 -0.45 -19.76 -2.25
CA ALA A 74 -0.39 -20.35 -3.59
C ALA A 74 -1.61 -21.23 -3.89
N GLY A 75 -2.16 -21.11 -5.10
CA GLY A 75 -3.37 -21.80 -5.54
C GLY A 75 -4.67 -21.25 -4.96
N SER A 76 -4.65 -20.13 -4.24
CA SER A 76 -5.86 -19.49 -3.72
C SER A 76 -6.49 -18.55 -4.73
N CYS A 77 -5.71 -17.90 -5.58
CA CYS A 77 -6.19 -16.88 -6.50
C CYS A 77 -7.23 -17.46 -7.49
N ALA A 78 -6.98 -18.67 -8.00
CA ALA A 78 -7.91 -19.38 -8.88
C ALA A 78 -9.25 -19.75 -8.21
N LYS A 79 -9.32 -19.71 -6.88
CA LYS A 79 -10.55 -19.98 -6.11
C LYS A 79 -11.37 -18.72 -5.83
N ILE A 80 -10.81 -17.54 -6.12
CA ILE A 80 -11.48 -16.26 -5.92
C ILE A 80 -12.14 -15.85 -7.23
N ALA A 81 -13.43 -15.54 -7.20
CA ALA A 81 -14.14 -15.05 -8.37
C ALA A 81 -13.46 -13.78 -8.91
N GLY A 82 -13.03 -13.83 -10.18
CA GLY A 82 -12.28 -12.73 -10.77
C GLY A 82 -10.81 -12.65 -10.36
N GLY A 83 -10.25 -13.63 -9.64
CA GLY A 83 -8.81 -13.72 -9.42
C GLY A 83 -8.03 -14.02 -10.70
N SER A 84 -6.81 -13.50 -10.80
CA SER A 84 -5.85 -13.80 -11.87
C SER A 84 -4.43 -13.81 -11.32
N ASP A 85 -3.62 -14.78 -11.72
CA ASP A 85 -2.18 -14.87 -11.42
C ASP A 85 -1.34 -13.85 -12.23
N LYS A 86 -1.98 -13.25 -13.23
CA LYS A 86 -1.41 -12.23 -14.12
C LYS A 86 -2.18 -10.92 -14.01
N PRO A 87 -1.54 -9.76 -14.28
CA PRO A 87 -2.25 -8.51 -14.44
C PRO A 87 -3.42 -8.65 -15.41
N LYS A 88 -4.56 -8.10 -15.05
CA LYS A 88 -5.70 -8.01 -15.96
C LYS A 88 -5.49 -6.82 -16.89
N ALA A 89 -5.85 -6.99 -18.16
CA ALA A 89 -5.87 -5.91 -19.15
C ALA A 89 -7.02 -4.94 -18.86
#